data_AF-A0AAW3FHD0-F1
#
_entry.id   AF-A0AAW3FHD0-F1
#
_cell.length_a   1.000
_cell.length_b   1.000
_cell.length_c   1.000
_cell.angle_alpha   90.00
_cell.angle_beta   90.00
_cell.angle_gamma   90.00
#
_symmetry.space_group_name_H-M   'P 1'
#
loop_
_entity.id
_entity.type
_entity.pdbx_description
1 polymer ?
#
loop_
_entity_poly.entity_id
_entity_poly.type
_entity_poly.pdbx_seq_one_letter_code
_entity_poly.pdbx_strand_id
1 'polypeptide(L)'
;MPYKQPQQSFQSLRNYTEKFSWIEERTGLRTTGYNPPKGAQDVQRVPFFVRFVTQSGRLEEGNVVCLKVNRRRHQRMIQFVESQEIRILCDYLVIEVDGIRILTH
;
A
#
# COMPACT_ATOMS: atom_id res chain seq x y z
N MET A 1 17.87 -1.84 -24.36
CA MET A 1 18.38 -2.14 -23.00
C MET A 1 17.43 -3.14 -22.36
N PRO A 2 17.89 -4.26 -21.78
CA PRO A 2 16.98 -5.18 -21.11
C PRO A 2 16.37 -4.46 -19.90
N TYR A 3 15.03 -4.42 -19.86
CA TYR A 3 14.26 -3.82 -18.78
C TYR A 3 14.45 -4.69 -17.54
N LYS A 4 15.47 -4.40 -16.71
CA LYS A 4 15.64 -5.05 -15.41
C LYS A 4 14.42 -4.64 -14.58
N GLN A 5 13.42 -5.51 -14.49
CA GLN A 5 12.27 -5.28 -13.63
C GLN A 5 12.78 -5.17 -12.19
N PRO A 6 12.54 -4.06 -11.47
CA PRO A 6 12.82 -3.94 -10.04
C PRO A 6 11.90 -4.88 -9.26
N GLN A 7 12.18 -6.19 -9.25
CA GLN A 7 11.26 -7.14 -8.61
C GLN A 7 11.24 -6.98 -7.08
N GLN A 8 12.37 -6.61 -6.48
CA GLN A 8 12.52 -6.59 -5.03
C GLN A 8 11.89 -5.33 -4.39
N SER A 9 12.06 -4.15 -4.99
CA SER A 9 11.54 -2.89 -4.44
C SER A 9 10.01 -2.81 -4.50
N PHE A 10 9.41 -3.22 -5.61
CA PHE A 10 7.95 -3.25 -5.73
C PHE A 10 7.36 -4.28 -4.78
N GLN A 11 7.93 -5.48 -4.66
CA GLN A 11 7.42 -6.48 -3.72
C GLN A 11 7.51 -6.01 -2.26
N SER A 12 8.58 -5.31 -1.88
CA SER A 12 8.67 -4.66 -0.57
C SER A 12 7.54 -3.65 -0.35
N LEU A 13 7.26 -2.79 -1.33
CA LEU A 13 6.17 -1.82 -1.25
C LEU A 13 4.80 -2.51 -1.04
N ARG A 14 4.58 -3.66 -1.68
CA ARG A 14 3.36 -4.46 -1.48
C ARG A 14 3.26 -4.98 -0.05
N ASN A 15 4.38 -5.43 0.50
CA ASN A 15 4.40 -5.97 1.84
C ASN A 15 3.97 -4.93 2.88
N TYR A 16 4.28 -3.65 2.68
CA TYR A 16 3.84 -2.60 3.61
C TYR A 16 2.39 -2.15 3.37
N THR A 17 1.99 -2.02 2.10
CA THR A 17 0.80 -1.23 1.75
C THR A 17 -0.46 -2.05 1.46
N GLU A 18 -0.37 -3.37 1.30
CA GLU A 18 -1.52 -4.20 0.88
C GLU A 18 -2.15 -5.02 2.02
N LYS A 19 -1.78 -4.75 3.28
CA LYS A 19 -2.27 -5.50 4.43
C LYS A 19 -3.75 -5.23 4.73
N PHE A 20 -4.39 -6.25 5.30
CA PHE A 20 -5.71 -6.21 5.90
C PHE A 20 -5.60 -6.52 7.38
N SER A 21 -6.54 -5.98 8.16
CA SER A 21 -6.80 -6.39 9.54
C SER A 21 -8.19 -7.02 9.60
N TRP A 22 -8.34 -8.09 10.36
CA TRP A 22 -9.61 -8.79 10.53
C TRP A 22 -9.66 -9.51 11.88
N ILE A 23 -10.86 -9.88 12.31
CA ILE A 23 -11.09 -10.72 13.49
C ILE A 23 -11.12 -12.19 13.04
N GLU A 24 -10.25 -13.02 13.62
CA GLU A 24 -10.23 -14.46 13.36
C GLU A 24 -11.41 -15.14 14.07
N GLU A 25 -12.26 -15.83 13.32
CA GLU A 25 -13.47 -16.47 13.85
C GLU A 25 -13.20 -17.48 14.98
N ARG A 26 -12.09 -18.22 14.88
CA ARG A 26 -11.73 -19.28 15.85
C ARG A 26 -11.25 -18.75 17.19
N THR A 27 -10.55 -17.62 17.19
CA THR A 27 -9.88 -17.07 18.39
C THR A 27 -10.55 -15.80 18.90
N GLY A 28 -11.36 -15.13 18.09
CA GLY A 28 -11.92 -13.80 18.37
C GLY A 28 -10.87 -12.69 18.39
N LEU A 29 -9.61 -12.98 18.04
CA LEU A 29 -8.52 -12.01 18.09
C LEU A 29 -8.41 -11.24 16.77
N ARG A 30 -8.08 -9.94 16.88
CA ARG A 30 -7.75 -9.12 15.72
C ARG A 30 -6.33 -9.46 15.24
N THR A 31 -6.21 -9.80 13.98
CA THR A 31 -4.94 -10.13 13.32
C THR A 31 -4.75 -9.28 12.06
N THR A 32 -3.54 -9.34 11.50
CA THR A 32 -3.13 -8.55 10.35
C THR A 32 -2.33 -9.40 9.35
N GLY A 33 -2.63 -9.29 8.05
CA GLY A 33 -1.95 -10.04 6.99
C GLY A 33 -2.43 -9.68 5.59
N TYR A 34 -2.11 -10.48 4.57
CA TYR A 34 -2.43 -10.15 3.16
C TYR A 34 -3.71 -10.79 2.64
N ASN A 35 -4.10 -11.94 3.19
CA ASN A 35 -5.24 -12.73 2.75
C ASN A 35 -6.09 -13.12 3.96
N PRO A 36 -7.16 -12.37 4.26
CA PRO A 36 -8.13 -12.77 5.27
C PRO A 36 -8.71 -14.16 4.93
N PRO A 37 -8.82 -15.10 5.89
CA PRO A 37 -9.43 -16.40 5.67
C PRO A 37 -10.93 -16.30 5.43
N LYS A 38 -11.51 -17.33 4.82
CA LYS A 38 -12.97 -17.45 4.66
C LYS A 38 -13.61 -17.57 6.05
N GLY A 39 -14.47 -16.63 6.42
CA GLY A 39 -15.04 -16.51 7.78
C GLY A 39 -14.47 -15.35 8.61
N ALA A 40 -13.44 -14.67 8.11
CA ALA A 40 -12.92 -13.45 8.75
C ALA A 40 -14.01 -12.39 8.89
N GLN A 41 -14.14 -11.83 10.10
CA GLN A 41 -15.10 -10.77 10.41
C GLN A 41 -14.40 -9.41 10.43
N ASP A 42 -15.16 -8.35 10.17
CA ASP A 42 -14.69 -6.95 10.21
C ASP A 42 -13.38 -6.73 9.44
N VAL A 43 -13.37 -7.15 8.17
CA VAL A 43 -12.20 -7.05 7.29
C VAL A 43 -12.00 -5.61 6.86
N GLN A 44 -10.86 -5.03 7.24
CA GLN A 44 -10.50 -3.64 6.95
C GLN A 44 -9.11 -3.56 6.33
N ARG A 45 -8.87 -2.54 5.51
CA ARG A 45 -7.51 -2.22 5.05
C ARG A 45 -6.71 -1.62 6.20
N VAL A 46 -5.45 -2.01 6.32
CA VAL A 46 -4.54 -1.39 7.29
C VAL A 46 -4.06 -0.06 6.71
N PRO A 47 -4.29 1.06 7.42
CA PRO A 47 -3.69 2.33 7.02
C PRO A 47 -2.18 2.30 7.15
N PHE A 48 -1.49 3.00 6.27
CA PHE A 48 -0.05 3.20 6.30
C PHE A 48 0.27 4.65 5.96
N PHE A 49 1.37 5.15 6.50
CA PHE A 49 1.95 6.42 6.08
C PHE A 49 2.70 6.23 4.77
N VAL A 50 2.50 7.14 3.82
CA VAL A 50 3.28 7.18 2.59
C VAL A 50 3.79 8.59 2.32
N ARG A 51 5.02 8.67 1.78
CA ARG A 51 5.60 9.88 1.20
C ARG A 51 6.01 9.60 -0.24
N PHE A 52 5.56 10.43 -1.17
CA PHE A 52 5.78 10.22 -2.60
C PHE A 52 5.82 11.53 -3.38
N VAL A 53 6.37 11.46 -4.59
CA VAL A 53 6.36 12.58 -5.54
C VAL A 53 5.19 12.39 -6.51
N THR A 54 4.36 13.41 -6.67
CA THR A 54 3.31 13.43 -7.70
C THR A 54 3.91 13.49 -9.10
N GLN A 55 3.13 13.16 -10.14
CA GLN A 55 3.60 13.33 -11.52
C GLN A 55 3.94 14.80 -11.87
N SER A 56 3.34 15.76 -11.16
CA SER A 56 3.67 17.18 -11.26
C SER A 56 4.93 17.61 -10.50
N GLY A 57 5.65 16.68 -9.86
CA GLY A 57 6.89 16.96 -9.12
C GLY A 57 6.68 17.52 -7.71
N ARG A 58 5.45 17.54 -7.19
CA ARG A 58 5.16 17.96 -5.81
C ARG A 58 5.34 16.79 -4.85
N LEU A 59 6.00 17.05 -3.73
CA LEU A 59 6.09 16.10 -2.62
C LEU A 59 4.77 16.09 -1.87
N GLU A 60 4.25 14.89 -1.61
CA GLU A 60 3.04 14.68 -0.83
C GLU A 60 3.23 13.56 0.18
N GLU A 61 2.51 13.65 1.28
CA GLU A 61 2.53 12.65 2.34
C GLU A 61 1.21 12.58 3.09
N GLY A 62 0.96 11.43 3.73
CA GLY A 62 -0.19 11.25 4.58
C GLY A 62 -0.47 9.78 4.91
N ASN A 63 -1.41 9.58 5.84
CA ASN A 63 -1.94 8.25 6.15
C ASN A 63 -2.99 7.87 5.12
N VAL A 64 -2.81 6.71 4.49
CA VAL A 64 -3.66 6.24 3.41
C VAL A 64 -3.98 4.75 3.57
N VAL A 65 -5.06 4.31 2.94
CA VAL A 65 -5.37 2.90 2.73
C VAL A 65 -5.24 2.54 1.25
N CYS A 66 -4.73 1.34 0.96
CA CYS A 66 -4.64 0.85 -0.42
C CYS A 66 -5.95 0.21 -0.83
N LEU A 67 -6.63 0.76 -1.85
CA LEU A 67 -7.87 0.20 -2.38
C LEU A 67 -7.59 -0.87 -3.43
N LYS A 68 -6.72 -0.56 -4.39
CA LYS A 68 -6.45 -1.41 -5.57
C LYS A 68 -5.03 -1.24 -6.07
N VAL A 69 -4.46 -2.32 -6.60
CA VAL A 69 -3.11 -2.32 -7.20
C VAL A 69 -3.17 -2.76 -8.66
N ASN A 70 -2.61 -1.96 -9.56
CA ASN A 70 -2.38 -2.31 -10.95
C ASN A 70 -0.89 -2.65 -11.16
N ARG A 71 -0.60 -3.94 -11.12
CA ARG A 71 0.76 -4.48 -11.25
C ARG A 71 1.43 -4.20 -12.60
N ARG A 72 0.65 -4.12 -13.69
CA ARG A 72 1.20 -3.89 -15.04
C ARG A 72 1.66 -2.45 -15.22
N ARG A 73 1.02 -1.51 -14.52
CA ARG A 73 1.31 -0.08 -14.60
C ARG A 73 2.11 0.46 -13.41
N HIS A 74 2.41 -0.38 -12.42
CA HIS A 74 3.06 0.04 -11.18
C HIS A 74 2.31 1.19 -10.50
N GLN A 75 0.99 1.02 -10.37
CA GLN A 75 0.09 2.04 -9.82
C GLN A 75 -0.76 1.48 -8.68
N ARG A 76 -1.01 2.30 -7.67
CA ARG A 76 -1.92 2.01 -6.55
C ARG A 76 -2.99 3.07 -6.47
N MET A 77 -4.24 2.64 -6.32
CA MET A 77 -5.32 3.49 -5.90
C MET A 77 -5.29 3.54 -4.38
N ILE A 78 -5.00 4.72 -3.84
CA ILE A 78 -4.91 5.00 -2.41
C ILE A 78 -6.03 5.93 -2.00
N GLN A 79 -6.49 5.82 -0.77
CA GLN A 79 -7.44 6.74 -0.17
C GLN A 79 -6.86 7.35 1.10
N PHE A 80 -6.86 8.67 1.21
CA PHE A 80 -6.42 9.38 2.42
C PHE A 80 -7.41 9.15 3.56
N VAL A 81 -6.89 8.81 4.74
CA VAL A 81 -7.71 8.46 5.90
C VAL A 81 -8.54 9.65 6.40
N GLU A 82 -7.94 10.85 6.46
CA GLU A 82 -8.61 12.03 6.99
C GLU A 82 -9.57 12.67 5.98
N SER A 83 -9.10 12.92 4.76
CA SER A 83 -9.88 13.63 3.73
C SER A 83 -10.80 12.72 2.92
N GLN A 84 -10.64 11.39 3.03
CA GLN A 84 -11.30 10.38 2.18
C GLN A 84 -11.00 10.53 0.69
N GLU A 85 -10.04 11.39 0.31
CA GLU A 85 -9.67 11.66 -1.06
C GLU A 85 -9.00 10.43 -1.69
N ILE A 86 -9.42 10.07 -2.91
CA ILE A 86 -8.84 8.95 -3.65
C ILE A 86 -7.84 9.47 -4.69
N ARG A 87 -6.62 8.91 -4.69
CA ARG A 87 -5.57 9.24 -5.66
C ARG A 87 -4.96 8.00 -6.29
N ILE A 88 -4.34 8.21 -7.45
CA ILE A 88 -3.48 7.21 -8.07
C ILE A 88 -2.02 7.57 -7.78
N LEU A 89 -1.39 6.69 -7.00
CA LEU A 89 0.02 6.70 -6.68
C LEU A 89 0.78 5.85 -7.71
N CYS A 90 1.90 6.36 -8.22
CA CYS A 90 2.85 5.57 -8.99
C CYS A 90 3.92 5.00 -8.04
N ASP A 91 4.09 3.68 -8.05
CA ASP A 91 4.98 2.98 -7.11
C ASP A 91 6.44 3.45 -7.22
N TYR A 92 6.89 3.77 -8.43
CA TYR A 92 8.25 4.24 -8.71
C TYR A 92 8.51 5.69 -8.26
N LEU A 93 7.47 6.40 -7.78
CA LEU A 93 7.59 7.73 -7.19
C LEU A 93 7.45 7.70 -5.66
N VAL A 94 7.26 6.51 -5.08
CA VAL A 94 7.22 6.34 -3.62
C VAL A 94 8.64 6.46 -3.08
N ILE A 95 8.78 7.30 -2.05
CA ILE A 95 10.04 7.54 -1.34
C ILE A 95 10.06 6.74 -0.04
N GLU A 96 8.94 6.70 0.68
CA GLU A 96 8.89 6.12 2.02
C GLU A 96 7.51 5.56 2.32
N VAL A 97 7.48 4.45 3.07
CA VAL A 97 6.26 3.89 3.68
C VAL A 97 6.56 3.53 5.12
N ASP A 98 5.75 4.02 6.07
CA ASP A 98 5.88 3.75 7.51
C ASP A 98 7.33 3.90 8.05
N GLY A 99 8.04 4.96 7.63
CA GLY A 99 9.44 5.20 8.02
C GLY A 99 10.48 4.38 7.26
N ILE A 100 10.08 3.43 6.42
CA ILE A 100 10.97 2.63 5.59
C ILE A 100 11.15 3.31 4.24
N ARG A 101 12.39 3.70 3.93
CA ARG A 101 12.73 4.24 2.61
C ARG A 101 12.64 3.17 1.54
N ILE A 102 11.94 3.49 0.46
CA ILE A 102 11.74 2.63 -0.70
C ILE A 102 12.64 3.12 -1.82
N LEU A 103 13.70 2.37 -2.12
CA LEU A 103 14.55 2.60 -3.27
C LEU A 103 13.97 1.85 -4.47
N THR A 104 13.24 2.55 -5.32
CA THR A 104 12.63 1.98 -6.55
C THR A 104 13.50 2.12 -7.80
N HIS A 105 14.69 2.72 -7.68
CA HIS A 105 15.64 3.03 -8.74
C HIS A 105 16.98 2.33 -8.56
#